data_AF-A0A1G7VF62-F1
#
_entry.id   AF-A0A1G7VF62-F1
#
_cell.length_a   1.000
_cell.length_b   1.000
_cell.length_c   1.000
_cell.angle_alpha   90.00
_cell.angle_beta   90.00
_cell.angle_gamma   90.00
#
_symmetry.space_group_name_H-M   'P 1'
#
loop_
_entity.id
_entity.type
_entity.pdbx_description
1 polymer ?
#
loop_
_entity_poly.entity_id
_entity_poly.type
_entity_poly.pdbx_seq_one_letter_code
_entity_poly.pdbx_strand_id
1 'polypeptide(L)'
;MATFRSASPSEPSNPSEPPAHEPRREGFHDPDHAPDHARATRGKGRNADGTEVVLTDDNPYRSRTLIVERDAVSSVAYLCARDGTVHGASWLANHGDAPETVDLTRVNAGLPPVMPRPNTRHPHGRPPLGRLSALWFEEGDGVALYEGTEVLAVIPGWADVGRGKPGYARDALGETPFAWSLADAYEELGPRLAKAHSYWQWRRAEASWATFQQFVMSHLDGTVGTAGRFWDAGGDRMPTVGITERPPEGHRSFTILSTVGMSCQRMPTVERYIDRPDAFARVELAVATRGDPREAARLFLWLGQYPWHSVTWLGHCHTAKWYHDPATFPLGAGYHGVILVADPPGLPSMSGFTFGGDAVRWLWLVPLTESELGACAGDGAQAVLHGLPHHRYVA
;
A
#
# COMPACT_ATOMS: atom_id res chain seq x y z
N MET A 1 -8.96 13.71 -4.57
CA MET A 1 -8.49 12.94 -3.41
C MET A 1 -9.69 12.18 -2.87
N ALA A 2 -9.75 10.86 -3.05
CA ALA A 2 -10.87 10.04 -2.58
C ALA A 2 -10.80 9.93 -1.04
N THR A 3 -11.92 10.17 -0.36
CA THR A 3 -12.02 9.94 1.10
C THR A 3 -12.36 8.48 1.34
N PHE A 4 -11.38 7.71 1.81
CA PHE A 4 -11.57 6.33 2.27
C PHE A 4 -11.86 6.33 3.78
N ARG A 5 -12.86 5.55 4.21
CA ARG A 5 -13.14 5.34 5.64
C ARG A 5 -13.14 3.84 5.92
N SER A 6 -12.23 3.41 6.80
CA SER A 6 -12.19 2.06 7.37
C SER A 6 -13.18 2.00 8.53
N ALA A 7 -14.09 1.02 8.53
CA ALA A 7 -14.92 0.71 9.70
C ALA A 7 -14.20 -0.38 10.52
N SER A 8 -13.78 -0.06 11.74
CA SER A 8 -13.30 -1.07 12.70
C SER A 8 -14.46 -1.96 13.16
N PRO A 9 -14.24 -3.27 13.38
CA PRO A 9 -15.22 -4.09 14.08
C PRO A 9 -15.29 -3.67 15.56
N SER A 10 -16.52 -3.51 16.04
CA SER A 10 -16.89 -2.97 17.35
C SER A 10 -16.68 -3.94 18.51
N GLU A 11 -16.07 -3.46 19.60
CA GLU A 11 -16.29 -3.90 20.99
C GLU A 11 -16.23 -2.67 21.96
N PRO A 12 -16.80 -2.73 23.18
CA PRO A 12 -17.69 -1.68 23.68
C PRO A 12 -17.03 -0.50 24.41
N SER A 13 -17.58 0.69 24.11
CA SER A 13 -17.71 1.96 24.86
C SER A 13 -16.93 2.18 26.16
N ASN A 14 -16.08 3.24 26.20
CA ASN A 14 -16.25 4.44 27.06
C ASN A 14 -15.27 5.59 26.66
N PRO A 15 -15.33 6.83 27.19
CA PRO A 15 -15.87 7.98 26.46
C PRO A 15 -14.89 9.16 26.22
N SER A 16 -15.28 10.02 25.27
CA SER A 16 -14.98 11.46 25.14
C SER A 16 -13.56 11.93 24.79
N GLU A 17 -13.34 12.29 23.53
CA GLU A 17 -12.31 13.28 23.10
C GLU A 17 -12.91 14.31 22.10
N PRO A 18 -12.44 15.57 22.12
CA PRO A 18 -13.05 16.70 21.40
C PRO A 18 -12.61 16.80 19.92
N PRO A 19 -13.32 17.57 19.07
CA PRO A 19 -13.18 17.48 17.61
C PRO A 19 -11.92 18.16 17.07
N ALA A 20 -11.29 17.53 16.07
CA ALA A 20 -10.13 18.05 15.36
C ALA A 20 -10.54 18.98 14.19
N HIS A 21 -9.78 20.07 14.05
CA HIS A 21 -9.88 21.12 13.05
C HIS A 21 -9.63 20.66 11.61
N GLU A 22 -10.46 21.14 10.66
CA GLU A 22 -10.23 21.04 9.21
C GLU A 22 -9.09 21.96 8.74
N PRO A 23 -8.18 21.51 7.85
CA PRO A 23 -7.33 22.40 7.08
C PRO A 23 -7.93 22.74 5.70
N ARG A 24 -7.71 24.00 5.33
CA ARG A 24 -8.21 24.69 4.14
C ARG A 24 -7.60 24.16 2.83
N ARG A 25 -8.39 24.28 1.76
CA ARG A 25 -8.04 24.00 0.37
C ARG A 25 -7.25 25.17 -0.23
N GLU A 26 -6.11 24.91 -0.84
CA GLU A 26 -5.55 25.74 -1.91
C GLU A 26 -5.09 24.85 -3.07
N GLY A 27 -5.49 25.22 -4.28
CA GLY A 27 -5.27 24.45 -5.50
C GLY A 27 -3.94 24.80 -6.16
N PHE A 28 -3.39 23.86 -6.92
CA PHE A 28 -2.37 24.19 -7.90
C PHE A 28 -2.43 23.28 -9.14
N HIS A 29 -2.03 23.89 -10.24
CA HIS A 29 -2.15 23.51 -11.64
C HIS A 29 -1.00 22.57 -12.05
N ASP A 30 -1.29 21.59 -12.91
CA ASP A 30 -0.34 20.65 -13.50
C ASP A 30 0.07 21.16 -14.89
N PRO A 31 1.35 21.04 -15.29
CA PRO A 31 1.55 20.52 -16.64
C PRO A 31 2.73 19.53 -16.81
N ASP A 32 2.44 18.58 -17.69
CA ASP A 32 3.26 17.92 -18.69
C ASP A 32 4.18 16.73 -18.34
N HIS A 33 3.87 15.65 -19.07
CA HIS A 33 4.53 14.36 -19.16
C HIS A 33 5.44 14.31 -20.40
N ALA A 34 6.67 13.85 -20.22
CA ALA A 34 7.45 13.17 -21.26
C ALA A 34 8.27 12.04 -20.62
N PRO A 35 8.43 10.87 -21.27
CA PRO A 35 9.04 9.70 -20.65
C PRO A 35 10.55 9.69 -20.84
N ASP A 36 11.31 9.21 -19.86
CA ASP A 36 12.70 8.83 -20.07
C ASP A 36 13.10 7.61 -19.22
N HIS A 37 13.51 6.55 -19.92
CA HIS A 37 14.10 5.33 -19.37
C HIS A 37 15.61 5.54 -19.28
N ALA A 38 16.09 6.08 -18.17
CA ALA A 38 17.49 5.97 -17.77
C ALA A 38 17.63 6.09 -16.25
N ARG A 39 17.94 4.97 -15.62
CA ARG A 39 18.24 4.84 -14.18
C ARG A 39 19.51 5.64 -13.87
N ALA A 40 19.34 6.83 -13.30
CA ALA A 40 20.42 7.66 -12.78
C ALA A 40 20.28 7.81 -11.26
N THR A 41 21.30 7.37 -10.53
CA THR A 41 21.55 7.80 -9.14
C THR A 41 21.62 9.32 -9.12
N ARG A 42 20.55 10.01 -8.69
CA ARG A 42 20.60 11.46 -8.46
C ARG A 42 21.51 11.73 -7.25
N GLY A 43 22.46 12.62 -7.48
CA GLY A 43 23.66 12.79 -6.68
C GLY A 43 23.50 13.56 -5.37
N LYS A 44 24.48 13.30 -4.51
CA LYS A 44 24.88 13.99 -3.28
C LYS A 44 24.58 15.51 -3.28
N GLY A 45 23.57 15.91 -2.51
CA GLY A 45 23.45 17.27 -1.99
C GLY A 45 23.92 17.27 -0.53
N ARG A 46 24.84 18.18 -0.17
CA ARG A 46 25.09 18.51 1.24
C ARG A 46 24.09 19.57 1.65
N ASN A 47 23.33 19.30 2.70
CA ASN A 47 22.46 20.30 3.32
C ASN A 47 23.31 21.29 4.14
N ALA A 48 22.75 22.47 4.44
CA ALA A 48 23.44 23.54 5.16
C ALA A 48 23.99 23.10 6.53
N ASP A 49 23.42 22.04 7.12
CA ASP A 49 23.73 21.55 8.46
C ASP A 49 24.80 20.43 8.48
N GLY A 50 25.45 20.15 7.35
CA GLY A 50 26.53 19.14 7.26
C GLY A 50 26.06 17.71 6.98
N THR A 51 24.75 17.50 6.84
CA THR A 51 24.14 16.22 6.44
C THR A 51 24.22 16.00 4.92
N GLU A 52 24.44 14.76 4.50
CA GLU A 52 24.51 14.29 3.12
C GLU A 52 23.50 13.16 2.92
N VAL A 53 22.72 13.23 1.84
CA VAL A 53 21.90 12.10 1.38
C VAL A 53 22.79 11.10 0.65
N VAL A 54 22.88 9.88 1.16
CA VAL A 54 23.73 8.80 0.62
C VAL A 54 22.96 7.75 -0.18
N LEU A 55 21.64 7.67 0.00
CA LEU A 55 20.74 6.85 -0.82
C LEU A 55 19.37 7.52 -0.91
N THR A 56 18.80 7.51 -2.11
CA THR A 56 17.38 7.76 -2.35
C THR A 56 16.86 6.65 -3.25
N ASP A 57 15.80 5.98 -2.84
CA ASP A 57 15.18 4.89 -3.60
C ASP A 57 13.66 5.00 -3.47
N ASP A 58 12.95 5.00 -4.59
CA ASP A 58 11.49 5.05 -4.61
C ASP A 58 10.92 3.62 -4.68
N ASN A 59 9.83 3.38 -3.97
CA ASN A 59 9.12 2.11 -4.10
C ASN A 59 8.56 1.97 -5.53
N PRO A 60 8.32 0.73 -6.01
CA PRO A 60 7.82 0.50 -7.37
C PRO A 60 6.46 1.15 -7.67
N TYR A 61 5.69 1.51 -6.64
CA TYR A 61 4.38 2.17 -6.73
C TYR A 61 4.43 3.70 -6.66
N ARG A 62 5.63 4.29 -6.48
CA ARG A 62 5.88 5.73 -6.32
C ARG A 62 5.09 6.40 -5.19
N SER A 63 4.77 5.65 -4.14
CA SER A 63 4.03 6.12 -2.97
C SER A 63 4.88 6.31 -1.72
N ARG A 64 6.09 5.73 -1.72
CA ARG A 64 7.07 5.85 -0.64
C ARG A 64 8.47 6.02 -1.21
N THR A 65 9.29 6.76 -0.47
CA THR A 65 10.70 6.98 -0.77
C THR A 65 11.53 6.62 0.46
N LEU A 66 12.54 5.78 0.28
CA LEU A 66 13.59 5.56 1.26
C LEU A 66 14.66 6.62 1.07
N ILE A 67 14.98 7.35 2.13
CA ILE A 67 16.09 8.31 2.17
C ILE A 67 17.05 7.86 3.25
N VAL A 68 18.33 7.74 2.91
CA VAL A 68 19.38 7.51 3.91
C VAL A 68 20.23 8.77 4.00
N GLU A 69 20.30 9.32 5.20
CA GLU A 69 21.07 10.50 5.52
C GLU A 69 22.22 10.16 6.45
N ARG A 70 23.31 10.91 6.31
CA ARG A 70 24.50 10.77 7.12
C ARG A 70 25.14 12.13 7.35
N ASP A 71 25.70 12.33 8.53
CA ASP A 71 26.69 13.39 8.77
C ASP A 71 28.03 12.82 9.26
N ALA A 72 28.88 13.66 9.84
CA ALA A 72 30.19 13.23 10.33
C ALA A 72 30.12 12.19 11.46
N VAL A 73 28.99 12.07 12.18
CA VAL A 73 28.91 11.28 13.42
C VAL A 73 27.82 10.21 13.42
N SER A 74 26.82 10.26 12.53
CA SER A 74 25.75 9.25 12.49
C SER A 74 25.10 9.09 11.12
N SER A 75 24.47 7.93 10.91
CA SER A 75 23.62 7.60 9.75
C SER A 75 22.23 7.15 10.20
N VAL A 76 21.21 7.54 9.42
CA VAL A 76 19.79 7.26 9.68
C VAL A 76 19.05 7.02 8.36
N ALA A 77 18.06 6.13 8.39
CA ALA A 77 17.14 5.89 7.28
C ALA A 77 15.75 6.44 7.61
N TYR A 78 15.11 7.04 6.62
CA TYR A 78 13.75 7.56 6.67
C TYR A 78 12.91 6.91 5.57
N LEU A 79 11.70 6.51 5.93
CA LEU A 79 10.66 6.10 5.01
C LEU A 79 9.65 7.25 4.91
N CYS A 80 9.67 7.93 3.76
CA CYS A 80 8.90 9.14 3.53
C CYS A 80 7.70 8.87 2.62
N ALA A 81 6.61 9.60 2.84
CA ALA A 81 5.57 9.79 1.83
C ALA A 81 6.04 10.74 0.73
N ARG A 82 5.24 10.82 -0.34
CA ARG A 82 5.51 11.66 -1.51
C ARG A 82 5.58 13.16 -1.19
N ASP A 83 4.90 13.61 -0.15
CA ASP A 83 4.93 15.01 0.31
C ASP A 83 6.12 15.30 1.25
N GLY A 84 6.99 14.31 1.51
CA GLY A 84 8.14 14.43 2.41
C GLY A 84 7.84 14.06 3.86
N THR A 85 6.59 13.76 4.22
CA THR A 85 6.23 13.33 5.58
C THR A 85 6.96 12.03 5.96
N VAL A 86 7.67 12.04 7.09
CA VAL A 86 8.36 10.85 7.61
C VAL A 86 7.35 9.93 8.30
N HIS A 87 7.18 8.71 7.80
CA HIS A 87 6.33 7.69 8.42
C HIS A 87 7.11 6.75 9.34
N GLY A 88 8.28 6.32 8.87
CA GLY A 88 9.16 5.42 9.60
C GLY A 88 10.58 5.94 9.58
N ALA A 89 11.34 5.65 10.64
CA ALA A 89 12.76 5.97 10.69
C ALA A 89 13.51 4.88 11.45
N SER A 90 14.79 4.69 11.13
CA SER A 90 15.67 3.79 11.89
C SER A 90 17.09 4.35 11.88
N TRP A 91 17.68 4.46 13.07
CA TRP A 91 19.12 4.70 13.22
C TRP A 91 19.91 3.54 12.62
N LEU A 92 21.01 3.83 11.93
CA LEU A 92 21.82 2.81 11.25
C LEU A 92 23.18 2.59 11.91
N ALA A 93 23.88 3.67 12.25
CA ALA A 93 25.25 3.59 12.76
C ALA A 93 25.70 4.91 13.42
N ASN A 94 26.58 4.79 14.41
CA ASN A 94 27.43 5.88 14.90
C ASN A 94 28.77 5.81 14.15
N HIS A 95 29.33 6.97 13.83
CA HIS A 95 30.64 7.12 13.18
C HIS A 95 31.73 7.68 14.10
N GLY A 96 31.36 8.04 15.33
CA GLY A 96 32.27 8.40 16.42
C GLY A 96 31.84 7.75 17.74
N ASP A 97 32.49 8.16 18.84
CA ASP A 97 32.19 7.65 20.17
C ASP A 97 30.73 7.87 20.56
N ALA A 98 30.10 6.81 21.06
CA ALA A 98 28.73 6.84 21.55
C ALA A 98 28.65 7.60 22.88
N PRO A 99 27.69 8.52 23.05
CA PRO A 99 27.46 9.20 24.32
C PRO A 99 26.86 8.23 25.35
N GLU A 100 26.97 8.55 26.64
CA GLU A 100 26.34 7.74 27.69
C GLU A 100 24.81 7.85 27.68
N THR A 101 24.28 9.00 27.25
CA THR A 101 22.85 9.30 27.21
C THR A 101 22.47 9.95 25.87
N VAL A 102 21.16 10.04 25.62
CA VAL A 102 20.63 10.68 24.41
C VAL A 102 21.00 12.16 24.36
N ASP A 103 21.58 12.60 23.25
CA ASP A 103 21.82 14.02 22.96
C ASP A 103 20.53 14.67 22.42
N LEU A 104 19.74 15.24 23.33
CA LEU A 104 18.50 15.92 22.99
C LEU A 104 18.73 17.20 22.18
N THR A 105 19.87 17.88 22.34
CA THR A 105 20.20 19.09 21.57
C THR A 105 20.29 18.74 20.09
N ARG A 106 20.93 17.62 19.77
CA ARG A 106 21.06 17.12 18.41
C ARG A 106 19.73 16.67 17.81
N VAL A 107 18.92 15.94 18.58
CA VAL A 107 17.57 15.52 18.15
C VAL A 107 16.69 16.73 17.86
N ASN A 108 16.68 17.73 18.74
CA ASN A 108 15.87 18.95 18.58
C ASN A 108 16.35 19.83 17.41
N ALA A 109 17.60 19.69 16.99
CA ALA A 109 18.14 20.34 15.81
C ALA A 109 17.80 19.61 14.49
N GLY A 110 17.08 18.47 14.54
CA GLY A 110 16.74 17.69 13.36
C GLY A 110 17.91 16.92 12.75
N LEU A 111 19.02 16.75 13.47
CA LEU A 111 20.20 16.03 13.00
C LEU A 111 20.06 14.52 13.24
N PRO A 112 20.74 13.66 12.44
CA PRO A 112 20.72 12.20 12.64
C PRO A 112 21.08 11.81 14.08
N PRO A 113 20.24 11.12 14.85
CA PRO A 113 20.50 10.84 16.26
C PRO A 113 21.75 9.96 16.44
N VAL A 114 22.45 10.09 17.57
CA VAL A 114 23.56 9.21 17.94
C VAL A 114 23.05 8.21 18.99
N MET A 115 23.24 6.92 18.74
CA MET A 115 22.81 5.87 19.67
C MET A 115 23.68 5.88 20.93
N PRO A 116 23.10 5.84 22.15
CA PRO A 116 23.87 5.75 23.39
C PRO A 116 24.73 4.49 23.50
N ARG A 117 25.83 4.57 24.25
CA ARG A 117 26.82 3.50 24.45
C ARG A 117 26.20 2.14 24.83
N PRO A 118 25.22 2.04 25.75
CA PRO A 118 24.61 0.77 26.11
C PRO A 118 23.77 0.13 24.99
N ASN A 119 23.40 0.90 23.96
CA ASN A 119 22.42 0.52 22.95
C ASN A 119 23.00 0.31 21.55
N THR A 120 24.34 0.31 21.41
CA THR A 120 25.02 0.09 20.13
C THR A 120 26.07 -1.00 20.24
N ARG A 121 26.20 -1.82 19.18
CA ARG A 121 27.29 -2.80 19.03
C ARG A 121 28.65 -2.14 18.80
N HIS A 122 28.67 -0.86 18.43
CA HIS A 122 29.86 -0.11 18.09
C HIS A 122 29.98 1.17 18.96
N PRO A 123 30.36 1.05 20.24
CA PRO A 123 30.43 2.18 21.17
C PRO A 123 31.52 3.20 20.84
N HIS A 124 32.51 2.82 20.02
CA HIS A 124 33.55 3.72 19.49
C HIS A 124 33.24 4.19 18.06
N GLY A 125 32.01 3.96 17.61
CA GLY A 125 31.61 4.16 16.23
C GLY A 125 32.17 3.09 15.28
N ARG A 126 31.73 3.17 14.03
CA ARG A 126 32.22 2.36 12.92
C ARG A 126 32.53 3.26 11.72
N PRO A 127 33.38 2.79 10.78
CA PRO A 127 33.58 3.50 9.52
C PRO A 127 32.25 3.81 8.82
N PRO A 128 32.22 4.83 7.95
CA PRO A 128 31.03 5.15 7.18
C PRO A 128 30.48 3.94 6.43
N LEU A 129 29.15 3.88 6.32
CA LEU A 129 28.46 2.77 5.65
C LEU A 129 28.98 2.57 4.22
N GLY A 130 29.10 1.31 3.83
CA GLY A 130 29.52 0.88 2.49
C GLY A 130 28.43 1.09 1.43
N ARG A 131 28.40 0.19 0.44
CA ARG A 131 27.41 0.25 -0.64
C ARG A 131 26.03 -0.14 -0.11
N LEU A 132 25.07 0.78 -0.25
CA LEU A 132 23.69 0.58 0.17
C LEU A 132 22.77 0.15 -0.97
N SER A 133 21.76 -0.67 -0.66
CA SER A 133 20.66 -0.99 -1.57
C SER A 133 19.36 -1.30 -0.83
N ALA A 134 18.23 -0.95 -1.44
CA ALA A 134 16.90 -1.20 -0.90
C ALA A 134 16.30 -2.52 -1.40
N LEU A 135 15.56 -3.20 -0.52
CA LEU A 135 14.60 -4.26 -0.83
C LEU A 135 13.25 -3.86 -0.27
N TRP A 136 12.33 -3.43 -1.14
CA TRP A 136 10.96 -3.12 -0.76
C TRP A 136 10.18 -4.39 -0.44
N PHE A 137 9.25 -4.30 0.51
CA PHE A 137 8.25 -5.36 0.71
C PHE A 137 7.28 -5.38 -0.48
N GLU A 138 6.56 -6.50 -0.65
CA GLU A 138 5.63 -6.69 -1.76
C GLU A 138 4.55 -5.61 -1.78
N GLU A 139 4.03 -5.30 -0.59
CA GLU A 139 3.06 -4.25 -0.30
C GLU A 139 3.59 -2.84 -0.66
N GLY A 140 4.92 -2.65 -0.61
CA GLY A 140 5.59 -1.39 -0.90
C GLY A 140 5.49 -0.33 0.20
N ASP A 141 4.94 -0.66 1.36
CA ASP A 141 4.83 0.22 2.53
C ASP A 141 5.92 -0.04 3.59
N GLY A 142 6.74 -1.07 3.40
CA GLY A 142 7.94 -1.36 4.19
C GLY A 142 9.17 -1.61 3.32
N VAL A 143 10.36 -1.45 3.90
CA VAL A 143 11.64 -1.56 3.20
C VAL A 143 12.74 -2.11 4.10
N ALA A 144 13.57 -2.99 3.54
CA ALA A 144 14.84 -3.40 4.12
C ALA A 144 16.00 -2.72 3.41
N LEU A 145 16.98 -2.25 4.20
CA LEU A 145 18.22 -1.66 3.72
C LEU A 145 19.34 -2.68 3.89
N TYR A 146 20.12 -2.87 2.84
CA TYR A 146 21.28 -3.74 2.81
C TYR A 146 22.57 -2.93 2.72
N GLU A 147 23.61 -3.40 3.39
CA GLU A 147 24.99 -2.97 3.18
C GLU A 147 25.75 -4.14 2.53
N GLY A 148 26.02 -4.03 1.23
CA GLY A 148 26.46 -5.18 0.43
C GLY A 148 25.36 -6.24 0.36
N THR A 149 25.63 -7.44 0.91
CA THR A 149 24.67 -8.56 0.96
C THR A 149 24.01 -8.75 2.31
N GLU A 150 24.45 -7.99 3.32
CA GLU A 150 23.98 -8.13 4.70
C GLU A 150 22.85 -7.15 4.98
N VAL A 151 21.81 -7.60 5.68
CA VAL A 151 20.70 -6.73 6.13
C VAL A 151 21.25 -5.75 7.15
N LEU A 152 21.14 -4.46 6.86
CA LEU A 152 21.55 -3.37 7.75
C LEU A 152 20.38 -2.90 8.62
N ALA A 153 19.20 -2.72 8.04
CA ALA A 153 18.02 -2.25 8.75
C ALA A 153 16.72 -2.67 8.07
N VAL A 154 15.62 -2.63 8.80
CA VAL A 154 14.26 -2.88 8.29
C VAL A 154 13.31 -1.81 8.86
N ILE A 155 12.67 -1.05 7.99
CA ILE A 155 11.57 -0.15 8.34
C ILE A 155 10.28 -0.82 7.85
N PRO A 156 9.55 -1.54 8.71
CA PRO A 156 8.36 -2.29 8.29
C PRO A 156 7.17 -1.36 8.02
N GLY A 157 6.16 -1.94 7.36
CA GLY A 157 4.91 -1.26 7.05
C GLY A 157 4.13 -0.76 8.27
N TRP A 158 4.42 -1.23 9.49
CA TRP A 158 3.83 -0.76 10.77
C TRP A 158 4.70 0.21 11.57
N ALA A 159 5.89 0.59 11.06
CA ALA A 159 6.70 1.62 11.70
C ALA A 159 5.92 2.94 11.79
N ASP A 160 6.07 3.63 12.92
CA ASP A 160 5.40 4.88 13.23
C ASP A 160 6.24 5.64 14.28
N VAL A 161 7.05 6.59 13.79
CA VAL A 161 7.91 7.42 14.66
C VAL A 161 7.06 8.24 15.63
N GLY A 162 5.89 8.73 15.20
CA GLY A 162 4.98 9.51 16.05
C GLY A 162 4.38 8.71 17.21
N ARG A 163 4.37 7.37 17.11
CA ARG A 163 3.94 6.46 18.17
C ARG A 163 5.09 5.71 18.85
N GLY A 164 6.33 6.14 18.64
CA GLY A 164 7.50 5.52 19.26
C GLY A 164 7.82 4.11 18.76
N LYS A 165 7.42 3.78 17.51
CA LYS A 165 7.70 2.50 16.85
C LYS A 165 8.71 2.72 15.70
N PRO A 166 10.02 2.81 15.99
CA PRO A 166 11.03 2.94 14.96
C PRO A 166 11.18 1.65 14.15
N GLY A 167 12.04 1.68 13.13
CA GLY A 167 12.51 0.49 12.45
C GLY A 167 13.58 -0.26 13.26
N TYR A 168 14.01 -1.37 12.69
CA TYR A 168 15.00 -2.28 13.27
C TYR A 168 16.36 -2.07 12.63
N ALA A 169 17.44 -2.12 13.41
CA ALA A 169 18.80 -1.95 12.93
C ALA A 169 19.72 -3.08 13.40
N ARG A 170 20.61 -3.51 12.50
CA ARG A 170 21.60 -4.56 12.77
C ARG A 170 22.50 -4.20 13.95
N ASP A 171 22.89 -2.94 14.08
CA ASP A 171 23.91 -2.54 15.05
C ASP A 171 23.29 -2.02 16.36
N ALA A 172 21.95 -2.00 16.48
CA ALA A 172 21.23 -1.62 17.69
C ALA A 172 21.17 -2.75 18.72
N LEU A 173 21.11 -2.39 20.00
CA LEU A 173 20.93 -3.30 21.13
C LEU A 173 19.69 -2.90 21.94
N GLY A 174 18.80 -3.86 22.14
CA GLY A 174 17.51 -3.67 22.81
C GLY A 174 16.55 -2.76 22.02
N GLU A 175 15.61 -2.17 22.74
CA GLU A 175 14.64 -1.24 22.19
C GLU A 175 14.97 0.19 22.60
N THR A 176 15.02 1.09 21.63
CA THR A 176 15.23 2.53 21.85
C THR A 176 14.24 3.34 21.01
N PRO A 177 14.09 4.65 21.26
CA PRO A 177 13.31 5.52 20.38
C PRO A 177 13.86 5.65 18.95
N PHE A 178 15.12 5.27 18.69
CA PHE A 178 15.78 5.48 17.40
C PHE A 178 15.82 4.24 16.52
N ALA A 179 15.96 3.06 17.14
CA ALA A 179 15.90 1.77 16.48
C ALA A 179 15.70 0.65 17.51
N TRP A 180 15.10 -0.44 17.06
CA TRP A 180 15.06 -1.70 17.80
C TRP A 180 16.11 -2.68 17.27
N SER A 181 16.55 -3.61 18.09
CA SER A 181 17.51 -4.66 17.70
C SER A 181 16.92 -5.52 16.58
N LEU A 182 17.57 -5.49 15.41
CA LEU A 182 17.19 -6.38 14.31
C LEU A 182 17.44 -7.84 14.66
N ALA A 183 18.44 -8.15 15.48
CA ALA A 183 18.74 -9.53 15.85
C ALA A 183 17.61 -10.15 16.68
N ASP A 184 16.98 -9.36 17.55
CA ASP A 184 15.92 -9.83 18.44
C ASP A 184 14.61 -10.08 17.67
N ALA A 185 14.42 -9.37 16.55
CA ALA A 185 13.25 -9.51 15.67
C ALA A 185 13.51 -10.34 14.39
N TYR A 186 14.72 -10.89 14.21
CA TYR A 186 15.10 -11.52 12.93
C TYR A 186 14.31 -12.80 12.64
N GLU A 187 13.89 -13.53 13.66
CA GLU A 187 13.05 -14.73 13.50
C GLU A 187 11.72 -14.41 12.79
N GLU A 188 11.12 -13.25 13.10
CA GLU A 188 9.88 -12.78 12.47
C GLU A 188 10.13 -12.07 11.13
N LEU A 189 11.17 -11.23 11.07
CA LEU A 189 11.44 -10.40 9.90
C LEU A 189 12.13 -11.16 8.76
N GLY A 190 13.01 -12.12 9.08
CA GLY A 190 13.75 -12.91 8.10
C GLY A 190 12.86 -13.57 7.04
N PRO A 191 11.78 -14.29 7.42
CA PRO A 191 10.82 -14.84 6.48
C PRO A 191 10.15 -13.79 5.58
N ARG A 192 9.86 -12.59 6.10
CA ARG A 192 9.31 -11.48 5.30
C ARG A 192 10.32 -10.98 4.26
N LEU A 193 11.60 -10.87 4.62
CA LEU A 193 12.67 -10.49 3.68
C LEU A 193 12.83 -11.52 2.56
N ALA A 194 12.81 -12.81 2.90
CA ALA A 194 12.88 -13.91 1.93
C ALA A 194 11.68 -13.90 0.97
N LYS A 195 10.46 -13.67 1.48
CA LYS A 195 9.25 -13.49 0.66
C LYS A 195 9.38 -12.30 -0.30
N ALA A 196 9.81 -11.14 0.20
CA ALA A 196 10.01 -9.95 -0.63
C ALA A 196 11.05 -10.19 -1.74
N HIS A 197 12.16 -10.85 -1.45
CA HIS A 197 13.17 -11.19 -2.44
C HIS A 197 12.60 -12.11 -3.54
N SER A 198 11.93 -13.18 -3.13
CA SER A 198 11.31 -14.17 -4.03
C SER A 198 10.25 -13.51 -4.91
N TYR A 199 9.42 -12.66 -4.32
CA TYR A 199 8.38 -11.91 -5.04
C TYR A 199 8.99 -11.01 -6.12
N TRP A 200 9.98 -10.19 -5.79
CA TRP A 200 10.58 -9.29 -6.77
C TRP A 200 11.47 -10.01 -7.80
N GLN A 201 12.02 -11.18 -7.47
CA GLN A 201 12.67 -12.05 -8.44
C GLN A 201 11.65 -12.58 -9.45
N TRP A 202 10.52 -13.12 -8.97
CA TRP A 202 9.42 -13.56 -9.82
C TRP A 202 8.90 -12.41 -10.69
N ARG A 203 8.62 -11.25 -10.11
CA ARG A 203 8.04 -10.09 -10.81
C ARG A 203 8.93 -9.57 -11.95
N ARG A 204 10.25 -9.72 -11.84
CA ARG A 204 11.21 -9.32 -12.89
C ARG A 204 11.41 -10.38 -13.96
N ALA A 205 10.94 -11.60 -13.77
CA ALA A 205 11.04 -12.64 -14.78
C ALA A 205 10.12 -12.30 -15.98
N GLU A 206 10.64 -12.47 -17.19
CA GLU A 206 10.01 -12.05 -18.45
C GLU A 206 8.59 -12.61 -18.63
N ALA A 207 8.38 -13.88 -18.28
CA ALA A 207 7.09 -14.56 -18.46
C ALA A 207 6.12 -14.43 -17.25
N SER A 208 6.50 -13.71 -16.19
CA SER A 208 5.75 -13.68 -14.92
C SER A 208 4.32 -13.18 -15.09
N TRP A 209 4.15 -12.05 -15.80
CA TRP A 209 2.85 -11.47 -16.08
C TRP A 209 1.98 -12.37 -16.96
N ALA A 210 2.52 -12.85 -18.09
CA ALA A 210 1.77 -13.70 -19.01
C ALA A 210 1.27 -14.98 -18.33
N THR A 211 2.11 -15.59 -17.48
CA THR A 211 1.77 -16.79 -16.71
C THR A 211 0.66 -16.50 -15.69
N PHE A 212 0.78 -15.40 -14.94
CA PHE A 212 -0.26 -14.99 -13.99
C PHE A 212 -1.60 -14.72 -14.71
N GLN A 213 -1.55 -13.96 -15.80
CA GLN A 213 -2.73 -13.62 -16.61
C GLN A 213 -3.42 -14.89 -17.11
N GLN A 214 -2.66 -15.89 -17.59
CA GLN A 214 -3.24 -17.16 -18.01
C GLN A 214 -3.98 -17.87 -16.86
N PHE A 215 -3.39 -17.96 -15.67
CA PHE A 215 -4.02 -18.65 -14.54
C PHE A 215 -5.32 -17.98 -14.09
N VAL A 216 -5.34 -16.65 -13.93
CA VAL A 216 -6.55 -15.95 -13.50
C VAL A 216 -7.64 -15.98 -14.58
N MET A 217 -7.26 -15.93 -15.86
CA MET A 217 -8.22 -16.06 -16.96
C MET A 217 -8.86 -17.45 -16.99
N SER A 218 -8.07 -18.53 -16.85
CA SER A 218 -8.61 -19.90 -16.75
C SER A 218 -9.50 -20.10 -15.52
N HIS A 219 -9.18 -19.48 -14.39
CA HIS A 219 -10.05 -19.48 -13.21
C HIS A 219 -11.40 -18.82 -13.49
N LEU A 220 -11.37 -17.64 -14.12
CA LEU A 220 -12.58 -16.90 -14.48
C LEU A 220 -13.42 -17.61 -15.57
N ASP A 221 -12.77 -18.30 -16.51
CA ASP A 221 -13.46 -19.14 -17.51
C ASP A 221 -14.30 -20.22 -16.81
N GLY A 222 -13.73 -20.88 -15.79
CA GLY A 222 -14.40 -21.95 -15.05
C GLY A 222 -15.46 -21.49 -14.04
N THR A 223 -15.39 -20.24 -13.57
CA THR A 223 -16.27 -19.73 -12.49
C THR A 223 -17.34 -18.74 -12.98
N VAL A 224 -17.05 -17.95 -14.02
CA VAL A 224 -17.90 -16.84 -14.48
C VAL A 224 -18.45 -17.06 -15.89
N GLY A 225 -17.68 -17.72 -16.76
CA GLY A 225 -18.05 -17.98 -18.16
C GLY A 225 -17.02 -17.43 -19.16
N THR A 226 -17.33 -17.43 -20.45
CA THR A 226 -16.39 -17.16 -21.55
C THR A 226 -15.88 -15.71 -21.58
N ALA A 227 -14.62 -15.52 -21.98
CA ALA A 227 -13.98 -14.21 -22.05
C ALA A 227 -14.51 -13.39 -23.24
N GLY A 228 -14.79 -12.11 -22.98
CA GLY A 228 -15.07 -11.10 -23.98
C GLY A 228 -13.83 -10.25 -24.28
N ARG A 229 -13.97 -8.92 -24.13
CA ARG A 229 -12.85 -7.99 -24.32
C ARG A 229 -11.89 -8.01 -23.13
N PHE A 230 -10.65 -7.61 -23.42
CA PHE A 230 -9.62 -7.34 -22.43
C PHE A 230 -9.04 -5.95 -22.69
N TRP A 231 -8.80 -5.19 -21.62
CA TRP A 231 -8.19 -3.87 -21.68
C TRP A 231 -7.02 -3.78 -20.71
N ASP A 232 -5.99 -3.04 -21.08
CA ASP A 232 -4.94 -2.61 -20.14
C ASP A 232 -5.41 -1.36 -19.38
N ALA A 233 -5.36 -1.40 -18.06
CA ALA A 233 -5.69 -0.33 -17.13
C ALA A 233 -4.48 0.16 -16.32
N GLY A 234 -3.32 -0.51 -16.43
CA GLY A 234 -2.13 -0.23 -15.65
C GLY A 234 -1.17 0.75 -16.34
N GLY A 235 -1.11 0.71 -17.67
CA GLY A 235 -0.07 1.38 -18.44
C GLY A 235 1.34 1.00 -17.94
N ASP A 236 2.27 1.94 -17.96
CA ASP A 236 3.65 1.70 -17.49
C ASP A 236 3.81 1.74 -15.96
N ARG A 237 2.72 1.92 -15.20
CA ARG A 237 2.77 2.07 -13.75
C ARG A 237 2.47 0.76 -13.05
N MET A 238 3.12 0.55 -11.91
CA MET A 238 2.75 -0.54 -11.00
C MET A 238 1.62 -0.12 -10.04
N PRO A 239 0.77 -1.08 -9.63
CA PRO A 239 0.70 -2.45 -10.16
C PRO A 239 0.14 -2.50 -11.59
N THR A 240 0.53 -3.55 -12.33
CA THR A 240 -0.06 -3.84 -13.64
C THR A 240 -1.48 -4.36 -13.43
N VAL A 241 -2.45 -3.70 -14.06
CA VAL A 241 -3.88 -4.05 -13.94
C VAL A 241 -4.46 -4.16 -15.34
N GLY A 242 -5.05 -5.31 -15.65
CA GLY A 242 -5.94 -5.50 -16.79
C GLY A 242 -7.41 -5.48 -16.34
N ILE A 243 -8.30 -5.35 -17.31
CA ILE A 243 -9.75 -5.48 -17.13
C ILE A 243 -10.22 -6.53 -18.12
N THR A 244 -10.91 -7.55 -17.63
CA THR A 244 -11.56 -8.54 -18.48
C THR A 244 -13.07 -8.40 -18.42
N GLU A 245 -13.71 -8.63 -19.56
CA GLU A 245 -15.15 -8.71 -19.69
C GLU A 245 -15.61 -10.16 -19.80
N ARG A 246 -16.75 -10.45 -19.19
CA ARG A 246 -17.53 -11.69 -19.32
C ARG A 246 -18.94 -11.31 -19.78
N PRO A 247 -19.22 -11.32 -21.09
CA PRO A 247 -20.52 -10.91 -21.64
C PRO A 247 -21.69 -11.75 -21.08
N PRO A 248 -22.96 -11.35 -21.29
CA PRO A 248 -24.12 -12.17 -20.98
C PRO A 248 -23.99 -13.57 -21.62
N GLU A 249 -24.17 -14.61 -20.81
CA GLU A 249 -23.99 -16.00 -21.24
C GLU A 249 -24.98 -16.91 -20.51
N GLY A 250 -25.57 -17.88 -21.23
CA GLY A 250 -26.58 -18.78 -20.68
C GLY A 250 -27.78 -18.01 -20.11
N HIS A 251 -28.08 -18.21 -18.83
CA HIS A 251 -29.19 -17.53 -18.13
C HIS A 251 -28.81 -16.16 -17.54
N ARG A 252 -27.54 -15.75 -17.62
CA ARG A 252 -27.07 -14.47 -17.08
C ARG A 252 -27.34 -13.35 -18.09
N SER A 253 -28.20 -12.39 -17.73
CA SER A 253 -28.64 -11.28 -18.59
C SER A 253 -27.84 -9.97 -18.43
N PHE A 254 -26.64 -10.04 -17.86
CA PHE A 254 -25.79 -8.88 -17.58
C PHE A 254 -24.31 -9.21 -17.80
N THR A 255 -23.51 -8.20 -18.07
CA THR A 255 -22.06 -8.32 -18.21
C THR A 255 -21.38 -8.28 -16.84
N ILE A 256 -20.34 -9.07 -16.66
CA ILE A 256 -19.42 -8.95 -15.51
C ILE A 256 -18.10 -8.43 -16.04
N LEU A 257 -17.57 -7.39 -15.40
CA LEU A 257 -16.22 -6.93 -15.59
C LEU A 257 -15.43 -7.22 -14.32
N SER A 258 -14.15 -7.54 -14.46
CA SER A 258 -13.27 -7.71 -13.31
C SER A 258 -11.85 -7.27 -13.62
N THR A 259 -11.13 -6.86 -12.58
CA THR A 259 -9.69 -6.61 -12.71
C THR A 259 -8.94 -7.93 -12.85
N VAL A 260 -7.75 -7.83 -13.43
CA VAL A 260 -6.74 -8.88 -13.52
C VAL A 260 -5.42 -8.25 -13.13
N GLY A 261 -4.78 -8.74 -12.08
CA GLY A 261 -3.43 -8.33 -11.73
C GLY A 261 -3.31 -7.51 -10.45
N MET A 262 -4.41 -7.00 -9.88
CA MET A 262 -4.35 -6.37 -8.55
C MET A 262 -3.85 -7.38 -7.51
N SER A 263 -4.27 -8.64 -7.62
CA SER A 263 -3.86 -9.71 -6.70
C SER A 263 -2.44 -10.23 -6.92
N CYS A 264 -1.73 -9.77 -7.97
CA CYS A 264 -0.29 -10.04 -8.10
C CYS A 264 0.52 -9.44 -6.95
N GLN A 265 -0.03 -8.45 -6.25
CA GLN A 265 0.60 -7.80 -5.10
C GLN A 265 -0.28 -7.98 -3.88
N ARG A 266 0.33 -8.00 -2.71
CA ARG A 266 -0.36 -7.78 -1.45
C ARG A 266 -0.74 -6.30 -1.30
N MET A 267 -1.91 -6.05 -0.73
CA MET A 267 -2.44 -4.74 -0.43
C MET A 267 -1.66 -4.13 0.76
N PRO A 268 -1.25 -2.85 0.67
CA PRO A 268 -0.57 -2.17 1.77
C PRO A 268 -1.40 -2.15 3.06
N THR A 269 -0.74 -2.07 4.20
CA THR A 269 -1.32 -1.79 5.53
C THR A 269 -2.30 -2.82 6.09
N VAL A 270 -2.68 -3.88 5.34
CA VAL A 270 -3.68 -4.89 5.80
C VAL A 270 -3.33 -5.48 7.16
N GLU A 271 -2.04 -5.77 7.39
CA GLU A 271 -1.55 -6.34 8.65
C GLU A 271 -1.71 -5.43 9.86
N ARG A 272 -1.94 -4.12 9.66
CA ARG A 272 -2.24 -3.19 10.76
C ARG A 272 -3.68 -3.34 11.27
N TYR A 273 -4.57 -3.94 10.48
CA TYR A 273 -6.01 -3.99 10.75
C TYR A 273 -6.56 -5.41 10.90
N ILE A 274 -5.85 -6.43 10.39
CA ILE A 274 -6.34 -7.80 10.29
C ILE A 274 -5.28 -8.78 10.82
N ASP A 275 -5.65 -9.61 11.81
CA ASP A 275 -4.76 -10.60 12.43
C ASP A 275 -4.28 -11.70 11.47
N ARG A 276 -5.08 -12.01 10.44
CA ARG A 276 -4.74 -12.97 9.38
C ARG A 276 -4.66 -12.29 8.01
N PRO A 277 -3.62 -11.48 7.76
CA PRO A 277 -3.54 -10.68 6.54
C PRO A 277 -3.53 -11.53 5.27
N ASP A 278 -2.99 -12.76 5.31
CA ASP A 278 -2.93 -13.68 4.15
C ASP A 278 -4.31 -14.00 3.55
N ALA A 279 -5.38 -13.88 4.32
CA ALA A 279 -6.75 -14.09 3.83
C ALA A 279 -7.39 -12.84 3.20
N PHE A 280 -6.74 -11.68 3.29
CA PHE A 280 -7.30 -10.37 2.88
C PHE A 280 -6.32 -9.51 2.08
N ALA A 281 -5.06 -9.91 1.99
CA ALA A 281 -4.00 -9.13 1.37
C ALA A 281 -4.10 -9.12 -0.15
N ARG A 282 -4.75 -10.09 -0.79
CA ARG A 282 -4.87 -10.14 -2.26
C ARG A 282 -6.31 -9.93 -2.68
N VAL A 283 -6.53 -8.90 -3.49
CA VAL A 283 -7.85 -8.47 -3.92
C VAL A 283 -7.86 -8.29 -5.43
N GLU A 284 -8.96 -8.71 -6.05
CA GLU A 284 -9.41 -8.23 -7.36
C GLU A 284 -10.77 -7.54 -7.19
N LEU A 285 -11.11 -6.63 -8.10
CA LEU A 285 -12.38 -5.92 -8.13
C LEU A 285 -13.28 -6.48 -9.23
N ALA A 286 -14.59 -6.41 -9.00
CA ALA A 286 -15.60 -6.83 -9.96
C ALA A 286 -16.78 -5.86 -10.01
N VAL A 287 -17.47 -5.79 -11.14
CA VAL A 287 -18.75 -5.08 -11.28
C VAL A 287 -19.65 -5.83 -12.25
N ALA A 288 -20.94 -5.91 -11.94
CA ALA A 288 -21.96 -6.42 -12.83
C ALA A 288 -22.77 -5.24 -13.41
N THR A 289 -23.00 -5.22 -14.72
CA THR A 289 -23.75 -4.15 -15.37
C THR A 289 -24.63 -4.63 -16.53
N ARG A 290 -25.79 -4.00 -16.71
CA ARG A 290 -26.62 -4.07 -17.91
C ARG A 290 -26.38 -2.91 -18.88
N GLY A 291 -25.61 -1.90 -18.46
CA GLY A 291 -25.22 -0.75 -19.28
C GLY A 291 -24.02 -1.05 -20.19
N ASP A 292 -23.36 0.01 -20.67
CA ASP A 292 -22.15 -0.12 -21.47
C ASP A 292 -20.96 -0.58 -20.60
N PRO A 293 -20.36 -1.76 -20.87
CA PRO A 293 -19.19 -2.23 -20.13
C PRO A 293 -17.98 -1.29 -20.22
N ARG A 294 -17.86 -0.49 -21.28
CA ARG A 294 -16.75 0.48 -21.42
C ARG A 294 -16.84 1.61 -20.41
N GLU A 295 -18.06 2.04 -20.08
CA GLU A 295 -18.26 3.05 -19.04
C GLU A 295 -17.97 2.46 -17.67
N ALA A 296 -18.55 1.29 -17.34
CA ALA A 296 -18.31 0.61 -16.07
C ALA A 296 -16.82 0.31 -15.80
N ALA A 297 -16.04 0.00 -16.84
CA ALA A 297 -14.59 -0.23 -16.74
C ALA A 297 -13.82 0.97 -16.14
N ARG A 298 -14.35 2.20 -16.23
CA ARG A 298 -13.73 3.41 -15.64
C ARG A 298 -13.63 3.33 -14.11
N LEU A 299 -14.46 2.52 -13.44
CA LEU A 299 -14.33 2.26 -12.01
C LEU A 299 -12.97 1.60 -11.66
N PHE A 300 -12.45 0.76 -12.55
CA PHE A 300 -11.17 0.09 -12.34
C PHE A 300 -9.98 0.99 -12.68
N LEU A 301 -10.14 1.94 -13.61
CA LEU A 301 -9.14 2.99 -13.82
C LEU A 301 -8.98 3.87 -12.57
N TRP A 302 -10.08 4.05 -11.83
CA TRP A 302 -10.07 4.78 -10.57
C TRP A 302 -9.49 3.97 -9.40
N LEU A 303 -9.98 2.75 -9.17
CA LEU A 303 -9.66 1.98 -7.95
C LEU A 303 -8.54 0.95 -8.14
N GLY A 304 -8.18 0.58 -9.37
CA GLY A 304 -7.31 -0.55 -9.67
C GLY A 304 -5.88 -0.40 -9.14
N GLN A 305 -5.31 0.80 -9.21
CA GLN A 305 -3.96 1.09 -8.67
C GLN A 305 -3.99 1.88 -7.36
N TYR A 306 -5.17 2.37 -6.97
CA TYR A 306 -5.36 3.27 -5.84
C TYR A 306 -4.74 2.79 -4.51
N PRO A 307 -4.88 1.51 -4.11
CA PRO A 307 -4.39 1.04 -2.82
C PRO A 307 -2.90 1.25 -2.63
N TRP A 308 -2.10 0.96 -3.65
CA TRP A 308 -0.64 1.12 -3.59
C TRP A 308 -0.19 2.57 -3.72
N HIS A 309 -0.90 3.39 -4.51
CA HIS A 309 -0.58 4.82 -4.65
C HIS A 309 -0.95 5.63 -3.40
N SER A 310 -1.98 5.20 -2.66
CA SER A 310 -2.45 5.86 -1.44
C SER A 310 -2.05 5.13 -0.15
N VAL A 311 -1.31 4.02 -0.26
CA VAL A 311 -0.85 3.18 0.86
C VAL A 311 -2.01 2.83 1.80
N THR A 312 -2.97 2.11 1.24
CA THR A 312 -4.21 1.67 1.91
C THR A 312 -4.64 0.31 1.38
N TRP A 313 -5.74 -0.22 1.88
CA TRP A 313 -6.30 -1.49 1.46
C TRP A 313 -7.81 -1.43 1.19
N LEU A 314 -8.27 -2.37 0.39
CA LEU A 314 -9.67 -2.54 0.04
C LEU A 314 -10.24 -3.76 0.77
N GLY A 315 -11.34 -3.56 1.47
CA GLY A 315 -12.00 -4.57 2.29
C GLY A 315 -13.49 -4.64 2.02
N HIS A 316 -14.10 -5.73 2.47
CA HIS A 316 -15.56 -5.82 2.53
C HIS A 316 -16.13 -4.66 3.36
N CYS A 317 -17.24 -4.09 2.92
CA CYS A 317 -17.93 -2.93 3.50
C CYS A 317 -17.14 -1.62 3.46
N HIS A 318 -15.94 -1.58 2.88
CA HIS A 318 -15.31 -0.31 2.57
C HIS A 318 -16.16 0.43 1.53
N THR A 319 -16.18 1.75 1.65
CA THR A 319 -16.84 2.62 0.68
C THR A 319 -15.83 3.54 0.01
N ALA A 320 -16.11 3.88 -1.24
CA ALA A 320 -15.32 4.84 -2.00
C ALA A 320 -16.26 5.85 -2.67
N LYS A 321 -16.06 7.15 -2.39
CA LYS A 321 -16.78 8.24 -3.04
C LYS A 321 -16.12 8.62 -4.35
N TRP A 322 -16.93 8.76 -5.41
CA TRP A 322 -16.47 9.23 -6.72
C TRP A 322 -15.80 10.59 -6.60
N TYR A 323 -14.63 10.72 -7.22
CA TYR A 323 -13.75 11.87 -7.02
C TYR A 323 -14.05 13.04 -7.97
N HIS A 324 -14.88 12.82 -8.99
CA HIS A 324 -15.37 13.85 -9.92
C HIS A 324 -16.81 14.25 -9.61
N ASP A 325 -17.39 15.09 -10.46
CA ASP A 325 -18.82 15.43 -10.45
C ASP A 325 -19.67 14.14 -10.45
N PRO A 326 -20.60 13.96 -9.49
CA PRO A 326 -21.50 12.80 -9.44
C PRO A 326 -22.26 12.53 -10.75
N ALA A 327 -22.57 13.55 -11.55
CA ALA A 327 -23.22 13.38 -12.84
C ALA A 327 -22.38 12.57 -13.85
N THR A 328 -21.07 12.46 -13.61
CA THR A 328 -20.11 11.69 -14.42
C THR A 328 -19.87 10.28 -13.90
N PHE A 329 -20.63 9.82 -12.91
CA PHE A 329 -20.40 8.51 -12.31
C PHE A 329 -20.57 7.39 -13.36
N PRO A 330 -19.62 6.42 -13.46
CA PRO A 330 -19.59 5.43 -14.53
C PRO A 330 -20.84 4.54 -14.69
N LEU A 331 -21.62 4.36 -13.62
CA LEU A 331 -22.82 3.52 -13.64
C LEU A 331 -24.13 4.35 -13.64
N GLY A 332 -24.04 5.65 -13.87
CA GLY A 332 -25.18 6.56 -13.99
C GLY A 332 -25.20 7.68 -12.95
N ALA A 333 -25.77 8.82 -13.34
CA ALA A 333 -25.76 10.08 -12.59
C ALA A 333 -26.49 10.07 -11.23
N GLY A 334 -27.24 9.00 -10.92
CA GLY A 334 -27.89 8.85 -9.61
C GLY A 334 -26.96 8.32 -8.50
N TYR A 335 -25.71 7.98 -8.84
CA TYR A 335 -24.76 7.36 -7.94
C TYR A 335 -23.56 8.26 -7.68
N HIS A 336 -23.03 8.18 -6.48
CA HIS A 336 -21.98 9.06 -5.96
C HIS A 336 -20.74 8.27 -5.52
N GLY A 337 -20.77 6.94 -5.60
CA GLY A 337 -19.68 6.08 -5.16
C GLY A 337 -20.10 4.62 -5.10
N VAL A 338 -19.32 3.82 -4.39
CA VAL A 338 -19.50 2.36 -4.28
C VAL A 338 -19.29 1.87 -2.86
N ILE A 339 -19.94 0.75 -2.52
CA ILE A 339 -19.56 -0.14 -1.42
C ILE A 339 -18.92 -1.41 -1.99
N LEU A 340 -17.89 -1.91 -1.31
CA LEU A 340 -17.15 -3.10 -1.71
C LEU A 340 -17.74 -4.33 -1.00
N VAL A 341 -18.24 -5.29 -1.77
CA VAL A 341 -18.98 -6.43 -1.24
C VAL A 341 -18.25 -7.73 -1.56
N ALA A 342 -17.93 -8.52 -0.54
CA ALA A 342 -17.51 -9.90 -0.72
C ALA A 342 -18.77 -10.76 -0.86
N ASP A 343 -18.81 -11.63 -1.87
CA ASP A 343 -19.86 -12.64 -2.08
C ASP A 343 -21.31 -12.09 -2.08
N PRO A 344 -21.63 -11.07 -2.90
CA PRO A 344 -22.98 -10.53 -3.01
C PRO A 344 -23.99 -11.58 -3.51
N PRO A 345 -25.23 -11.58 -2.99
CA PRO A 345 -26.26 -12.54 -3.38
C PRO A 345 -26.68 -12.37 -4.84
N GLY A 346 -26.84 -13.49 -5.54
CA GLY A 346 -27.29 -13.53 -6.94
C GLY A 346 -26.19 -13.30 -7.99
N LEU A 347 -24.95 -13.12 -7.56
CA LEU A 347 -23.77 -13.06 -8.43
C LEU A 347 -22.95 -14.36 -8.32
N PRO A 348 -22.20 -14.75 -9.37
CA PRO A 348 -21.39 -15.95 -9.34
C PRO A 348 -20.27 -15.82 -8.29
N SER A 349 -19.95 -16.91 -7.60
CA SER A 349 -18.78 -16.93 -6.73
C SER A 349 -17.53 -17.01 -7.59
N MET A 350 -16.61 -16.05 -7.37
CA MET A 350 -15.29 -16.04 -8.00
C MET A 350 -14.20 -16.56 -7.05
N SER A 351 -14.59 -17.10 -5.89
CA SER A 351 -13.67 -17.66 -4.90
C SER A 351 -12.88 -18.87 -5.42
N GLY A 352 -11.81 -19.25 -4.71
CA GLY A 352 -10.99 -20.43 -5.03
C GLY A 352 -9.70 -20.13 -5.79
N PHE A 353 -9.49 -18.89 -6.24
CA PHE A 353 -8.21 -18.47 -6.81
C PHE A 353 -7.20 -18.16 -5.70
N THR A 354 -5.95 -18.59 -5.87
CA THR A 354 -4.85 -18.30 -4.95
C THR A 354 -3.64 -17.80 -5.73
N PHE A 355 -2.84 -16.95 -5.08
CA PHE A 355 -1.58 -16.48 -5.64
C PHE A 355 -0.56 -16.32 -4.52
N GLY A 356 0.66 -16.83 -4.73
CA GLY A 356 1.72 -16.79 -3.70
C GLY A 356 1.37 -17.54 -2.40
N GLY A 357 0.39 -18.45 -2.43
CA GLY A 357 -0.14 -19.14 -1.25
C GLY A 357 -1.29 -18.42 -0.55
N ASP A 358 -1.59 -17.17 -0.90
CA ASP A 358 -2.67 -16.38 -0.32
C ASP A 358 -3.96 -16.54 -1.14
N ALA A 359 -5.11 -16.49 -0.46
CA ALA A 359 -6.40 -16.48 -1.14
C ALA A 359 -6.67 -15.12 -1.78
N VAL A 360 -7.17 -15.13 -3.02
CA VAL A 360 -7.59 -13.91 -3.71
C VAL A 360 -9.07 -13.65 -3.45
N ARG A 361 -9.38 -12.47 -2.92
CA ARG A 361 -10.75 -12.01 -2.68
C ARG A 361 -11.24 -11.16 -3.83
N TRP A 362 -12.45 -11.45 -4.31
CA TRP A 362 -13.14 -10.60 -5.29
C TRP A 362 -14.09 -9.66 -4.55
N LEU A 363 -13.82 -8.36 -4.63
CA LEU A 363 -14.69 -7.33 -4.06
C LEU A 363 -15.55 -6.71 -5.16
N TRP A 364 -16.85 -6.91 -5.04
CA TRP A 364 -17.83 -6.37 -5.98
C TRP A 364 -18.14 -4.92 -5.67
N LEU A 365 -18.06 -4.08 -6.69
CA LEU A 365 -18.37 -2.66 -6.62
C LEU A 365 -19.87 -2.47 -6.81
N VAL A 366 -20.57 -2.17 -5.73
CA VAL A 366 -22.02 -1.94 -5.74
C VAL A 366 -22.29 -0.43 -5.64
N PRO A 367 -22.99 0.19 -6.61
CA PRO A 367 -23.19 1.63 -6.63
C PRO A 367 -24.08 2.11 -5.49
N LEU A 368 -23.65 3.21 -4.87
CA LEU A 368 -24.38 3.91 -3.81
C LEU A 368 -24.80 5.30 -4.26
N THR A 369 -26.00 5.70 -3.87
CA THR A 369 -26.49 7.08 -3.90
C THR A 369 -25.79 7.93 -2.83
N GLU A 370 -26.00 9.25 -2.87
CA GLU A 370 -25.44 10.15 -1.87
C GLU A 370 -25.96 9.86 -0.45
N SER A 371 -27.26 9.60 -0.30
CA SER A 371 -27.86 9.30 1.00
C SER A 371 -27.33 7.98 1.57
N GLU A 372 -27.16 6.95 0.74
CA GLU A 372 -26.60 5.66 1.15
C GLU A 372 -25.12 5.78 1.56
N LEU A 373 -24.32 6.58 0.85
CA LEU A 373 -22.94 6.89 1.27
C LEU A 373 -22.90 7.63 2.61
N GLY A 374 -23.81 8.60 2.80
CA GLY A 374 -23.96 9.30 4.08
C GLY A 374 -24.34 8.36 5.21
N ALA A 375 -25.31 7.46 4.97
CA ALA A 375 -25.74 6.45 5.93
C ALA A 375 -24.62 5.47 6.28
N CYS A 376 -23.76 5.07 5.34
CA CYS A 376 -22.60 4.22 5.64
C CYS A 376 -21.66 4.85 6.68
N ALA A 377 -21.55 6.18 6.69
CA ALA A 377 -20.71 6.91 7.64
C ALA A 377 -21.38 7.11 9.02
N GLY A 378 -22.71 7.10 9.09
CA GLY A 378 -23.49 7.25 10.32
C GLY A 378 -23.91 5.93 10.94
N ASP A 379 -24.67 5.13 10.19
CA ASP A 379 -25.34 3.89 10.64
C ASP A 379 -24.44 2.64 10.49
N GLY A 380 -23.33 2.78 9.75
CA GLY A 380 -22.39 1.72 9.45
C GLY A 380 -22.67 1.02 8.11
N ALA A 381 -21.61 0.77 7.35
CA ALA A 381 -21.69 0.22 5.99
C ALA A 381 -22.38 -1.16 5.92
N GLN A 382 -22.26 -1.98 6.97
CA GLN A 382 -22.92 -3.28 7.05
C GLN A 382 -24.44 -3.16 7.11
N ALA A 383 -24.97 -2.21 7.87
CA ALA A 383 -26.41 -1.99 7.98
C ALA A 383 -27.00 -1.53 6.65
N VAL A 384 -26.31 -0.61 5.96
CA VAL A 384 -26.71 -0.16 4.61
C VAL A 384 -26.70 -1.33 3.63
N LEU A 385 -25.64 -2.16 3.63
CA LEU A 385 -25.55 -3.32 2.75
C LEU A 385 -26.73 -4.30 2.94
N HIS A 386 -27.13 -4.57 4.19
CA HIS A 386 -28.26 -5.45 4.50
C HIS A 386 -29.60 -4.88 3.99
N GLY A 387 -29.72 -3.55 3.92
CA GLY A 387 -30.90 -2.87 3.38
C GLY A 387 -30.94 -2.75 1.85
N LEU A 388 -29.84 -3.02 1.15
CA LEU A 388 -29.79 -2.88 -0.32
C LEU A 388 -30.62 -3.97 -1.01
N PRO A 389 -31.58 -3.62 -1.88
CA PRO A 389 -32.36 -4.62 -2.59
C PRO A 389 -31.52 -5.39 -3.61
N HIS A 390 -31.80 -6.68 -3.80
CA HIS A 390 -30.97 -7.58 -4.63
C HIS A 390 -30.70 -7.12 -6.06
N HIS A 391 -31.60 -6.34 -6.68
CA HIS A 391 -31.38 -5.83 -8.03
C HIS A 391 -30.22 -4.82 -8.11
N ARG A 392 -29.79 -4.24 -6.98
CA ARG A 392 -28.69 -3.26 -6.90
C ARG A 392 -27.30 -3.84 -7.10
N TYR A 393 -27.14 -5.15 -6.96
CA TYR A 393 -25.88 -5.84 -7.23
C TYR A 393 -25.53 -5.92 -8.72
N VAL A 394 -26.49 -5.59 -9.61
CA VAL A 394 -26.29 -5.49 -11.05
C VAL A 394 -26.73 -4.10 -11.52
N ALA A 395 -25.77 -3.25 -11.86
CA ALA A 395 -25.98 -1.83 -12.20
C ALA A 395 -26.62 -1.61 -13.57
#